data_AF-A0A528AEI9-F1
#
_entry.id   AF-A0A528AEI9-F1
#
_cell.length_a   1.000
_cell.length_b   1.000
_cell.length_c   1.000
_cell.angle_alpha   90.00
_cell.angle_beta   90.00
_cell.angle_gamma   90.00
#
_symmetry.space_group_name_H-M   'P 1'
#
loop_
_entity.id
_entity.type
_entity.pdbx_description
1 polymer ?
#
loop_
_entity_poly.entity_id
_entity_poly.type
_entity_poly.pdbx_seq_one_letter_code
_entity_poly.pdbx_strand_id
1 'polypeptide(L)'
;MSGFASLRLALSAAFLGALLYSPHVAAQNAAAPTQSVTLGPSGLPLPRFVSLKAGRVNSRVGPGVNYSVDWMYMKPGLPMEIIQEFDT
;
A
#
# COMPACT_ATOMS: atom_id res chain seq x y z
N MET A 1 -42.50 45.10 13.67
CA MET A 1 -42.32 43.62 13.74
C MET A 1 -41.21 43.18 12.77
N SER A 2 -39.96 43.64 12.94
CA SER A 2 -38.89 43.46 11.93
C SER A 2 -37.50 43.14 12.48
N GLY A 3 -37.34 42.90 13.79
CA GLY A 3 -36.03 42.69 14.42
C GLY A 3 -35.44 41.28 14.33
N PHE A 4 -36.26 40.25 14.10
CA PHE A 4 -35.81 38.84 14.15
C PHE A 4 -35.33 38.26 12.81
N ALA A 5 -35.57 38.95 11.70
CA ALA A 5 -35.14 38.49 10.37
C ALA A 5 -33.63 38.71 10.14
N SER A 6 -33.09 39.84 10.61
CA SER A 6 -31.67 40.19 10.42
C SER A 6 -30.69 39.32 11.21
N LEU A 7 -31.11 38.82 12.38
CA LEU A 7 -30.27 37.93 13.21
C LEU A 7 -30.17 36.52 12.62
N ARG A 8 -31.24 36.02 11.98
CA ARG A 8 -31.22 34.74 11.25
C ARG A 8 -30.37 34.82 9.99
N LEU A 9 -30.41 35.95 9.27
CA LEU A 9 -29.58 36.17 8.08
C LEU A 9 -28.08 36.24 8.40
N ALA A 10 -27.71 36.89 9.50
CA ALA A 10 -26.31 36.99 9.94
C ALA A 10 -25.71 35.66 10.40
N LEU A 11 -26.50 34.80 11.08
CA LEU A 11 -26.04 33.45 11.45
C LEU A 11 -25.89 32.52 10.23
N SER A 12 -26.76 32.65 9.21
CA SER A 12 -26.65 31.85 7.99
C SER A 12 -25.43 32.19 7.14
N ALA A 13 -25.03 33.47 7.09
CA ALA A 13 -23.83 33.91 6.37
C ALA A 13 -22.53 33.39 7.02
N ALA A 14 -22.47 33.33 8.36
CA ALA A 14 -21.33 32.80 9.09
C ALA A 14 -21.17 31.27 8.90
N PHE A 15 -22.28 30.53 8.81
CA PHE A 15 -22.26 29.09 8.54
C PHE A 15 -21.80 28.78 7.10
N LEU A 16 -22.18 29.61 6.11
CA LEU A 16 -21.74 29.43 4.73
C LEU A 16 -20.26 29.80 4.52
N GLY A 17 -19.73 30.77 5.27
CA GLY A 17 -18.31 31.14 5.24
C GLY A 17 -17.38 30.03 5.79
N ALA A 18 -17.82 29.30 6.81
CA ALA A 18 -17.07 28.17 7.38
C ALA A 18 -17.05 26.93 6.47
N LEU A 19 -18.07 26.73 5.64
CA LEU A 19 -18.14 25.64 4.66
C LEU A 19 -17.20 25.84 3.44
N LEU A 20 -16.72 27.06 3.19
CA LEU A 20 -15.80 27.38 2.09
C LEU A 20 -14.32 27.38 2.52
N TYR A 21 -14.02 27.33 3.82
CA TYR A 21 -12.66 27.24 4.33
C TYR A 21 -12.20 25.78 4.39
N SER A 22 -12.07 25.14 3.23
CA SER A 22 -11.44 23.81 3.15
C SER A 22 -9.94 23.95 3.49
N PRO A 23 -9.43 23.34 4.58
CA PRO A 23 -8.00 23.23 4.76
C PRO A 23 -7.48 22.33 3.64
N HIS A 24 -6.74 22.93 2.69
CA HIS A 24 -5.99 22.17 1.73
C HIS A 24 -4.90 21.43 2.50
N VAL A 25 -5.18 20.17 2.85
CA VAL A 25 -4.17 19.28 3.43
C VAL A 25 -3.09 19.13 2.36
N ALA A 26 -1.93 19.73 2.60
CA ALA A 26 -0.76 19.49 1.79
C ALA A 26 -0.39 18.02 1.97
N ALA A 27 -0.47 17.24 0.88
CA ALA A 27 0.03 15.88 0.87
C ALA A 27 1.53 15.95 1.21
N GLN A 28 1.88 15.53 2.42
CA GLN A 28 3.27 15.35 2.80
C GLN A 28 3.80 14.21 1.93
N ASN A 29 4.68 14.52 0.99
CA ASN A 29 5.48 13.52 0.29
C ASN A 29 6.33 12.81 1.34
N ALA A 30 5.83 11.71 1.88
CA ALA A 30 6.61 10.81 2.70
C ALA A 30 7.80 10.35 1.84
N ALA A 31 9.01 10.68 2.27
CA ALA A 31 10.21 10.14 1.65
C ALA A 31 10.11 8.61 1.71
N ALA A 32 10.07 7.95 0.55
CA ALA A 32 10.05 6.51 0.49
C ALA A 32 11.34 5.98 1.16
N PRO A 33 11.25 4.96 2.01
CA PRO A 33 12.45 4.37 2.62
C PRO A 33 13.37 3.85 1.50
N THR A 34 14.62 4.30 1.51
CA THR A 34 15.65 3.78 0.60
C THR A 34 15.97 2.34 1.01
N GLN A 35 15.43 1.35 0.27
CA GLN A 35 15.74 -0.06 0.49
C GLN A 35 17.19 -0.33 0.05
N SER A 36 18.00 -0.87 0.96
CA SER A 36 19.39 -1.22 0.67
C SER A 36 19.46 -2.42 -0.26
N VAL A 37 20.07 -2.25 -1.44
CA VAL A 37 20.27 -3.33 -2.41
C VAL A 37 21.38 -4.26 -1.96
N THR A 38 21.07 -5.54 -1.77
CA THR A 38 22.04 -6.61 -1.46
C THR A 38 21.95 -7.71 -2.51
N LEU A 39 23.06 -8.38 -2.83
CA LEU A 39 23.04 -9.54 -3.72
C LEU A 39 22.72 -10.80 -2.94
N GLY A 40 21.68 -11.53 -3.36
CA GLY A 40 21.35 -12.85 -2.82
C GLY A 40 22.26 -13.96 -3.37
N PRO A 41 22.11 -15.22 -2.89
CA PRO A 41 22.81 -16.38 -3.43
C PRO A 41 22.67 -16.57 -4.95
N SER A 42 21.55 -16.15 -5.54
CA SER A 42 21.38 -16.14 -6.99
C SER A 42 22.28 -15.14 -7.75
N GLY A 43 23.00 -14.27 -7.03
CA GLY A 43 23.77 -13.15 -7.60
C GLY A 43 22.90 -11.98 -8.08
N LEU A 44 21.60 -12.01 -7.79
CA LEU A 44 20.64 -10.97 -8.19
C LEU A 44 20.35 -10.00 -7.04
N PRO A 45 20.02 -8.73 -7.35
CA PRO A 45 19.68 -7.74 -6.33
C PRO A 45 18.39 -8.09 -5.60
N LEU A 46 18.40 -7.87 -4.28
CA LEU A 46 17.26 -7.96 -3.38
C LEU A 46 16.96 -6.58 -2.79
N PRO A 47 15.67 -6.21 -2.60
CA PRO A 47 14.48 -6.93 -3.05
C PRO A 47 14.24 -6.75 -4.57
N ARG A 48 13.46 -7.65 -5.18
CA ARG A 48 13.05 -7.52 -6.61
C ARG A 48 11.73 -8.23 -6.91
N PHE A 49 11.09 -7.80 -7.99
CA PHE A 49 9.90 -8.48 -8.52
C PHE A 49 10.25 -9.50 -9.59
N VAL A 50 9.60 -10.66 -9.52
CA VAL A 50 9.61 -11.71 -10.55
C VAL A 50 8.18 -12.18 -10.83
N SER A 51 8.00 -13.07 -11.81
CA SER A 51 6.70 -13.66 -12.11
C SER A 51 6.69 -15.18 -11.91
N LEU A 52 5.56 -15.71 -11.44
CA LEU A 52 5.36 -17.15 -11.33
C LEU A 52 5.25 -17.80 -12.72
N LYS A 53 6.17 -18.70 -13.06
CA LYS A 53 6.16 -19.37 -14.37
C LYS A 53 5.03 -20.39 -14.51
N ALA A 54 4.79 -21.20 -13.47
CA ALA A 54 3.82 -22.27 -13.51
C ALA A 54 2.38 -21.78 -13.22
N GLY A 55 1.39 -22.48 -13.78
CA GLY A 55 -0.03 -22.20 -13.51
C GLY A 55 -0.52 -22.70 -12.15
N ARG A 56 0.25 -23.58 -11.48
CA ARG A 56 -0.01 -24.04 -10.10
C ARG A 56 1.29 -24.01 -9.31
N VAL A 57 1.33 -23.27 -8.21
CA VAL A 57 2.50 -23.15 -7.32
C VAL A 57 2.06 -23.23 -5.86
N ASN A 58 2.76 -24.03 -5.06
CA ASN A 58 2.51 -24.13 -3.62
C ASN A 58 3.46 -23.20 -2.85
N SER A 59 2.90 -22.34 -2.00
CA SER A 59 3.64 -21.63 -0.97
C SER A 59 3.77 -22.53 0.26
N ARG A 60 4.98 -22.63 0.81
CA ARG A 60 5.27 -23.45 1.99
C ARG A 60 5.79 -22.57 3.10
N VAL A 61 5.45 -22.94 4.33
CA VAL A 61 5.87 -22.20 5.54
C VAL A 61 7.37 -22.31 5.84
N GLY A 62 8.08 -23.22 5.17
CA GLY A 62 9.52 -23.38 5.36
C GLY A 62 10.25 -23.66 4.05
N PRO A 63 11.59 -23.73 4.10
CA PRO A 63 12.45 -23.72 2.92
C PRO A 63 12.38 -25.00 2.07
N GLY A 64 11.81 -26.09 2.62
CA GLY A 64 11.82 -27.41 2.00
C GLY A 64 10.44 -27.97 1.62
N VAL A 65 10.44 -29.07 0.88
CA VAL A 65 9.21 -29.75 0.43
C VAL A 65 8.46 -30.47 1.55
N ASN A 66 9.11 -30.73 2.68
CA ASN A 66 8.51 -31.40 3.84
C ASN A 66 7.65 -30.47 4.70
N TYR A 67 7.74 -29.15 4.51
CA TYR A 67 6.92 -28.18 5.24
C TYR A 67 5.51 -28.10 4.67
N SER A 68 4.52 -27.86 5.52
CA SER A 68 3.12 -27.70 5.11
C SER A 68 2.92 -26.57 4.10
N VAL A 69 1.98 -26.77 3.18
CA VAL A 69 1.54 -25.75 2.22
C VAL A 69 0.57 -24.82 2.93
N ASP A 70 0.82 -23.51 2.92
CA ASP A 70 -0.12 -22.51 3.46
C ASP A 70 -1.08 -21.98 2.40
N TRP A 71 -0.64 -21.95 1.15
CA TRP A 71 -1.35 -21.33 0.05
C TRP A 71 -1.01 -21.98 -1.30
N MET A 72 -1.96 -21.91 -2.24
CA MET A 72 -1.78 -22.38 -3.62
C MET A 72 -2.13 -21.27 -4.61
N TYR A 73 -1.16 -20.84 -5.41
CA TYR A 73 -1.36 -19.91 -6.52
C TYR A 73 -1.79 -20.67 -7.77
N MET A 74 -2.84 -20.17 -8.43
CA MET A 74 -3.51 -20.83 -9.56
C MET A 74 -3.42 -20.04 -10.87
N LYS A 75 -2.65 -18.94 -10.90
CA LYS A 75 -2.50 -18.06 -12.05
C LYS A 75 -1.03 -17.89 -12.43
N PRO A 76 -0.64 -18.19 -13.69
CA PRO A 76 0.71 -17.93 -14.17
C PRO A 76 0.93 -16.41 -14.34
N GLY A 77 2.19 -15.99 -14.29
CA GLY A 77 2.60 -14.61 -14.45
C GLY A 77 2.32 -13.71 -13.24
N LEU A 78 1.85 -14.27 -12.11
CA LEU A 78 1.61 -13.48 -10.90
C LEU A 78 2.90 -12.79 -10.42
N PRO A 79 2.88 -11.46 -10.20
CA PRO A 79 4.04 -10.72 -9.72
C PRO A 79 4.28 -11.05 -8.24
N MET A 80 5.51 -11.44 -7.93
CA MET A 80 5.96 -11.79 -6.58
C MET A 80 7.20 -10.99 -6.24
N GLU A 81 7.26 -10.45 -5.02
CA GLU A 81 8.45 -9.80 -4.50
C GLU A 81 9.34 -10.84 -3.80
N ILE A 82 10.60 -10.90 -4.19
CA ILE A 82 11.63 -11.65 -3.48
C ILE A 82 12.35 -10.68 -2.56
N ILE A 83 12.15 -10.86 -1.26
CA ILE A 83 12.79 -10.06 -0.21
C ILE A 83 14.05 -10.73 0.34
N GLN A 84 14.14 -12.07 0.22
CA GLN A 84 15.25 -12.86 0.75
C GLN A 84 15.38 -14.17 -0.03
N GLU A 85 16.59 -14.72 -0.01
CA GLU A 85 16.95 -15.99 -0.60
C GLU A 85 17.80 -16.79 0.38
N PHE A 86 17.70 -18.11 0.30
CA PHE A 86 18.45 -19.05 1.12
C PHE A 86 18.94 -20.19 0.23
N ASP A 87 20.16 -20.66 0.46
CA ASP A 87 20.65 -21.91 -0.09
C ASP A 87 20.25 -23.08 0.82
N THR A 88 20.09 -24.27 0.24
CA THR A 88 19.91 -25.55 0.94
C THR A 88 21.18 -26.35 0.97
#